data_AF-A0A2E5B9J4-F1
#
_entry.id   AF-A0A2E5B9J4-F1
#
_cell.length_a   1.000
_cell.length_b   1.000
_cell.length_c   1.000
_cell.angle_alpha   90.00
_cell.angle_beta   90.00
_cell.angle_gamma   90.00
#
_symmetry.space_group_name_H-M   'P 1'
#
loop_
_entity.id
_entity.type
_entity.pdbx_description
1 polymer ?
#
loop_
_entity_poly.entity_id
_entity_poly.type
_entity_poly.pdbx_seq_one_letter_code
_entity_poly.pdbx_strand_id
1 'polypeptide(L)'
;METPKFNSDEEFFAWTFEKISEAITNLTKRLEQVEGGLMKIPPPGADMIKYKPPGSPTYLNMKELLDTMFATLNHLENRLNKIEEKLSD
;
A
#
# COMPACT_ATOMS: atom_id res chain seq x y z
N MET A 1 3.93 -7.32 36.78
CA MET A 1 5.21 -6.99 37.41
C MET A 1 4.90 -6.31 38.73
N GLU A 2 5.47 -6.77 39.83
CA GLU A 2 5.33 -6.08 41.12
C GLU A 2 6.09 -4.76 41.08
N THR A 3 5.52 -3.70 41.67
CA THR A 3 6.19 -2.41 41.80
C THR A 3 7.39 -2.57 42.73
N PRO A 4 8.60 -2.15 42.31
CA PRO A 4 9.77 -2.23 43.18
C PRO A 4 9.57 -1.38 44.44
N LYS A 5 10.15 -1.83 45.55
CA LYS A 5 10.23 -1.05 46.79
C LYS A 5 11.56 -0.30 46.80
N PHE A 6 11.52 0.99 47.13
CA PHE A 6 12.68 1.86 47.16
C PHE A 6 13.02 2.24 48.59
N ASN A 7 14.31 2.37 48.90
CA ASN A 7 14.80 2.71 50.24
C ASN A 7 15.00 4.21 50.41
N SER A 8 14.96 4.99 49.32
CA SER A 8 15.07 6.45 49.33
C SER A 8 14.36 7.09 48.13
N ASP A 9 14.06 8.38 48.23
CA ASP A 9 13.47 9.16 47.14
C ASP A 9 14.41 9.25 45.93
N GLU A 10 15.73 9.34 46.16
CA GLU A 10 16.74 9.37 45.08
C GLU A 10 16.74 8.06 44.27
N GLU A 11 16.65 6.92 44.95
CA GLU A 11 16.54 5.60 44.30
C GLU A 11 15.24 5.48 43.48
N PHE A 12 14.13 5.99 44.02
CA PHE A 12 12.87 6.07 43.31
C PHE A 12 12.98 6.95 42.06
N PHE A 13 13.53 8.17 42.16
CA PHE A 13 13.67 9.06 41.02
C PHE A 13 14.57 8.48 39.93
N ALA A 14 15.72 7.90 40.30
CA ALA A 14 16.62 7.25 39.36
C ALA A 14 15.93 6.13 38.57
N TRP A 15 15.20 5.24 39.27
CA TRP A 15 14.42 4.19 38.63
C TRP A 15 13.33 4.74 37.72
N THR A 16 12.64 5.80 38.17
CA THR A 16 11.55 6.40 37.39
C THR A 16 12.08 7.02 36.09
N PHE A 17 13.21 7.72 36.15
CA PHE A 17 13.88 8.26 34.96
C PHE A 17 14.33 7.15 33.99
N GLU A 18 14.86 6.04 34.50
CA GLU A 18 15.22 4.90 33.67
C GLU A 18 13.99 4.31 32.95
N LYS A 19 12.88 4.12 33.67
CA LYS A 19 11.65 3.59 33.07
C LYS A 19 11.03 4.55 32.06
N ILE A 20 11.09 5.86 32.31
CA ILE A 20 10.65 6.87 31.35
C ILE A 20 11.54 6.82 30.09
N SER A 21 12.85 6.70 30.25
CA SER A 21 13.80 6.60 29.13
C SER A 21 13.56 5.34 28.30
N GLU A 22 13.36 4.19 28.94
CA GLU A 22 12.99 2.93 28.26
C GLU A 22 11.67 3.08 27.50
N ALA A 23 10.65 3.68 28.13
CA ALA A 23 9.35 3.89 27.52
C ALA A 23 9.44 4.77 26.27
N ILE A 24 10.18 5.89 26.34
CA ILE A 24 10.40 6.79 25.20
C ILE A 24 11.14 6.04 24.08
N THR A 25 12.21 5.33 24.41
CA THR A 25 12.98 4.55 23.43
C THR A 25 12.12 3.52 22.71
N ASN A 26 11.26 2.81 23.46
CA ASN A 26 10.35 1.82 22.91
C ASN A 26 9.26 2.46 22.04
N LEU A 27 8.74 3.64 22.42
CA LEU A 27 7.78 4.38 21.62
C LEU A 27 8.40 4.86 20.30
N THR A 28 9.63 5.38 20.33
CA THR A 28 10.35 5.80 19.12
C THR A 28 10.56 4.63 18.16
N LYS A 29 11.01 3.46 18.65
CA LYS A 29 11.15 2.26 17.82
C LYS A 29 9.84 1.83 17.16
N ARG A 30 8.71 1.98 17.88
CA ARG A 30 7.38 1.67 17.32
C ARG A 30 6.97 2.69 16.26
N LEU A 31 7.25 3.97 16.47
CA LEU A 31 7.00 5.02 15.47
C LEU A 31 7.79 4.74 14.18
N GLU A 32 9.10 4.46 14.29
CA GLU A 32 9.96 4.12 13.14
C GLU A 32 9.40 2.92 12.35
N GLN A 33 8.91 1.88 13.04
CA GLN A 33 8.29 0.73 12.40
C GLN A 33 6.99 1.09 11.67
N VAL A 34 6.15 1.93 12.28
CA VAL A 34 4.89 2.38 11.67
C VAL A 34 5.16 3.25 10.45
N GLU A 35 6.06 4.22 10.55
CA GLU A 35 6.46 5.10 9.45
C GLU A 35 7.10 4.31 8.31
N GLY A 36 8.00 3.37 8.63
CA GLY A 36 8.59 2.47 7.65
C GLY A 36 7.55 1.56 6.97
N GLY A 37 6.48 1.18 7.67
CA GLY A 37 5.35 0.47 7.10
C GLY A 37 4.51 1.34 6.18
N LEU A 38 4.19 2.57 6.60
CA LEU A 38 3.41 3.54 5.83
C LEU A 38 4.12 3.93 4.51
N MET A 39 5.45 4.06 4.52
CA MET A 39 6.23 4.32 3.30
C MET A 39 6.14 3.20 2.25
N LYS A 40 5.79 1.97 2.64
CA LYS A 40 5.59 0.85 1.72
C LYS A 40 4.19 0.78 1.15
N ILE A 41 3.24 1.51 1.74
CA ILE A 41 1.88 1.60 1.19
C ILE A 41 1.99 2.46 -0.07
N PRO A 42 1.63 1.93 -1.26
CA PRO A 42 1.59 2.74 -2.45
C PRO A 42 0.66 3.94 -2.20
N PRO A 43 1.00 5.13 -2.72
CA PRO A 43 0.15 6.30 -2.53
C PRO A 43 -1.30 5.94 -2.91
N PRO A 44 -2.29 6.37 -2.10
CA PRO A 44 -3.68 6.04 -2.38
C PRO A 44 -4.03 6.48 -3.81
N GLY A 45 -4.39 5.53 -4.65
CA GLY A 45 -4.48 5.74 -6.09
C GLY A 45 -4.72 4.46 -6.89
N ALA A 46 -4.71 4.58 -8.22
CA ALA A 46 -5.07 3.50 -9.14
C ALA A 46 -4.27 2.20 -8.93
N ASP A 47 -3.05 2.29 -8.38
CA ASP A 47 -2.15 1.15 -8.14
C ASP A 47 -2.52 0.30 -6.92
N MET A 48 -3.49 0.72 -6.09
CA MET A 48 -3.95 -0.05 -4.93
C MET A 48 -4.82 -1.25 -5.32
N ILE A 49 -5.58 -1.14 -6.41
CA ILE A 49 -6.49 -2.20 -6.89
C ILE A 49 -5.98 -2.70 -8.22
N LYS A 50 -5.51 -3.94 -8.22
CA LYS A 50 -4.91 -4.60 -9.36
C LYS A 50 -5.78 -5.76 -9.83
N TYR A 51 -6.16 -5.76 -11.10
CA TYR A 51 -6.91 -6.84 -11.74
C TYR A 51 -6.01 -7.59 -12.72
N LYS A 52 -6.14 -8.92 -12.81
CA LYS A 52 -5.43 -9.72 -13.80
C LYS A 52 -6.41 -10.17 -14.88
N PRO A 53 -6.38 -9.55 -16.08
CA PRO A 53 -7.20 -10.01 -17.19
C PRO A 53 -6.88 -11.47 -17.56
N PRO A 54 -7.88 -12.26 -17.98
CA PRO A 54 -7.66 -13.61 -18.48
C PRO A 54 -6.67 -13.60 -19.66
N GLY A 55 -5.62 -14.43 -19.58
CA GLY A 55 -4.56 -14.50 -20.59
C GLY A 55 -3.46 -13.43 -20.46
N SER A 56 -3.61 -12.45 -19.58
CA SER A 56 -2.54 -11.47 -19.31
C SER A 56 -1.48 -12.05 -18.36
N PRO A 57 -0.17 -11.89 -18.65
CA PRO A 57 0.89 -12.27 -17.72
C PRO A 57 0.98 -11.32 -16.52
N THR A 58 0.48 -10.09 -16.64
CA THR A 58 0.63 -9.02 -15.64
C THR A 58 -0.71 -8.59 -15.04
N TYR A 59 -0.64 -8.09 -13.81
CA TYR A 59 -1.73 -7.36 -13.17
C TYR A 59 -1.75 -5.92 -13.67
N LEU A 60 -2.94 -5.42 -13.98
CA LEU A 60 -3.18 -4.07 -14.44
C LEU A 60 -3.86 -3.26 -13.35
N ASN A 61 -3.47 -2.00 -13.20
CA ASN A 61 -4.24 -1.03 -12.44
C ASN A 61 -5.51 -0.60 -13.21
N MET A 62 -6.40 0.16 -12.57
CA MET A 62 -7.68 0.53 -13.20
C MET A 62 -7.51 1.35 -14.48
N LYS A 63 -6.49 2.22 -14.57
CA LYS A 63 -6.21 2.99 -15.79
C LYS A 63 -5.79 2.07 -16.93
N GLU A 64 -4.80 1.23 -16.69
CA GLU A 64 -4.27 0.27 -17.67
C GLU A 64 -5.35 -0.70 -18.16
N LEU A 65 -6.26 -1.10 -17.27
CA LEU A 65 -7.40 -1.95 -17.62
C LEU A 65 -8.35 -1.23 -18.59
N LEU A 66 -8.71 0.02 -18.30
CA LEU A 66 -9.59 0.83 -19.16
C LEU A 66 -8.94 1.14 -20.51
N ASP A 67 -7.64 1.46 -20.52
CA ASP A 67 -6.87 1.67 -21.75
C ASP A 67 -6.89 0.41 -22.63
N THR A 68 -6.72 -0.76 -22.02
CA THR A 68 -6.78 -2.06 -22.72
C THR A 68 -8.16 -2.37 -23.29
N MET A 69 -9.21 -2.11 -22.50
CA MET A 69 -10.60 -2.29 -22.96
C MET A 69 -10.90 -1.38 -24.13
N PHE A 70 -10.52 -0.09 -24.05
CA PHE A 70 -10.73 0.88 -25.12
C PHE A 70 -10.01 0.49 -26.41
N ALA A 71 -8.73 0.08 -26.32
CA ALA A 71 -7.97 -0.39 -27.47
C ALA A 71 -8.62 -1.63 -28.13
N THR A 72 -9.12 -2.56 -27.32
CA THR A 72 -9.79 -3.77 -27.81
C THR A 72 -11.08 -3.43 -28.55
N LEU A 73 -11.91 -2.54 -28.00
CA LEU A 73 -13.15 -2.10 -28.62
C LEU A 73 -12.89 -1.41 -29.96
N ASN A 74 -11.96 -0.44 -30.00
CA ASN A 74 -11.58 0.24 -31.24
C ASN A 74 -11.06 -0.74 -32.30
N HIS A 75 -10.27 -1.75 -31.90
CA HIS A 75 -9.78 -2.73 -32.85
C HIS A 75 -10.92 -3.58 -33.45
N LEU A 76 -11.88 -3.98 -32.62
CA LEU A 76 -13.06 -4.74 -33.07
C LEU A 76 -13.95 -3.90 -33.98
N GLU A 77 -14.20 -2.64 -33.65
CA GLU A 77 -14.97 -1.70 -34.47
C GLU A 77 -14.32 -1.50 -35.85
N ASN A 78 -13.01 -1.24 -35.88
CA ASN A 78 -12.28 -1.10 -37.15
C ASN A 78 -12.33 -2.37 -38.02
N ARG A 79 -12.32 -3.55 -37.39
CA ARG A 79 -12.46 -4.82 -38.10
C ARG A 79 -13.88 -5.01 -38.65
N LEU A 80 -14.89 -4.62 -37.88
CA LEU A 80 -16.29 -4.67 -38.29
C LEU A 80 -16.52 -3.78 -39.52
N ASN A 81 -16.09 -2.52 -39.47
CA ASN A 81 -16.24 -1.57 -40.57
C ASN A 81 -15.60 -2.09 -41.86
N LYS A 82 -14.38 -2.66 -41.79
CA LYS A 82 -13.71 -3.27 -42.95
C LYS A 82 -14.44 -4.49 -43.52
N ILE A 83 -15.19 -5.21 -42.69
CA ILE A 83 -15.99 -6.35 -43.15
C ILE A 83 -17.26 -5.83 -43.84
N GLU A 84 -17.91 -4.81 -43.28
CA GLU A 84 -19.09 -4.17 -43.87
C GLU A 84 -18.79 -3.51 -45.21
N GLU A 85 -17.64 -2.84 -45.35
CA GLU A 85 -17.17 -2.30 -46.63
C GLU A 85 -17.04 -3.41 -47.68
N LYS A 86 -16.41 -4.54 -47.34
CA LYS A 86 -16.22 -5.69 -48.25
C LYS A 86 -17.51 -6.43 -48.60
N LEU A 87 -18.56 -6.29 -47.81
CA LEU A 87 -19.88 -6.88 -48.06
C LEU A 87 -20.78 -5.94 -48.87
N SER A 88 -20.40 -4.67 -48.98
CA SER A 88 -21.14 -3.64 -49.72
C SER A 88 -20.62 -3.44 -51.15
N ASP A 89 -19.47 -4.04 -51.50
CA ASP A 89 -18.90 -4.19 -52.85
C ASP A 89 -19.30 -5.54 -53.48
#